data_AF-A0ABD2IRF7-F1
#
_entry.id   AF-A0ABD2IRF7-F1
#
_cell.length_a   1.000
_cell.length_b   1.000
_cell.length_c   1.000
_cell.angle_alpha   90.00
_cell.angle_beta   90.00
_cell.angle_gamma   90.00
#
_symmetry.space_group_name_H-M   'P 1'
#
loop_
_entity.id
_entity.type
_entity.pdbx_description
1 polymer ?
#
loop_
_entity_poly.entity_id
_entity_poly.type
_entity_poly.pdbx_seq_one_letter_code
_entity_poly.pdbx_strand_id
1 'polypeptide(L)'
;MGKDKKRGYDPDIYGNWQDEEKPCVCHCSYLRAKNFYRIECDFMDRTTKRWANAGRVTLGVLSAPLVFIPWVAQAVVEPQLNSVGQDITHTALEVHYKCGICGQIAYRTYEIVCKDETSDRWGRYMKTYGDEPIFGICTTEFDGIQRVFDGMWKDYDFIDKNCKDWTSQMIERLS
;
A
#
# COMPACT_ATOMS: atom_id res chain seq x y z
N MET A 1 5.25 22.17 18.48
CA MET A 1 4.09 21.27 18.33
C MET A 1 4.62 19.92 17.89
N GLY A 2 4.61 18.93 18.78
CA GLY A 2 5.02 17.56 18.44
C GLY A 2 4.03 16.97 17.45
N LYS A 3 4.51 16.58 16.27
CA LYS A 3 3.72 15.76 15.35
C LYS A 3 3.64 14.38 15.99
N ASP A 4 2.47 14.01 16.50
CA ASP A 4 2.17 12.61 16.74
C ASP A 4 2.41 11.87 15.43
N LYS A 5 3.47 11.05 15.38
CA LYS A 5 3.70 10.14 14.26
C LYS A 5 2.50 9.20 14.21
N LYS A 6 1.57 9.47 13.30
CA LYS A 6 0.52 8.51 12.95
C LYS A 6 1.19 7.18 12.64
N ARG A 7 0.70 6.09 13.23
CA ARG A 7 1.19 4.71 13.00
C ARG A 7 0.71 4.23 11.64
N GLY A 8 1.18 4.85 10.56
CA GLY A 8 0.86 4.50 9.19
C GLY A 8 2.07 3.99 8.42
N TYR A 9 1.83 3.49 7.20
CA TYR A 9 2.89 3.20 6.25
C TYR A 9 3.62 4.51 5.89
N ASP A 10 4.95 4.49 5.88
CA ASP A 10 5.74 5.63 5.42
C ASP A 10 6.45 5.24 4.11
N PRO A 11 5.97 5.73 2.96
CA PRO A 11 6.52 5.38 1.66
C PRO A 11 7.99 5.79 1.50
N ASP A 12 8.43 6.85 2.18
CA ASP A 12 9.81 7.33 2.10
C ASP A 12 10.76 6.40 2.88
N ILE A 13 10.27 5.72 3.92
CA ILE A 13 11.06 4.79 4.75
C ILE A 13 11.08 3.38 4.14
N TYR A 14 9.93 2.88 3.67
CA TYR A 14 9.80 1.46 3.31
C TYR A 14 9.76 1.21 1.81
N GLY A 15 9.27 2.17 1.02
CA GLY A 15 9.06 2.03 -0.41
C GLY A 15 10.22 2.49 -1.29
N ASN A 16 11.23 3.16 -0.71
CA ASN A 16 12.28 3.88 -1.45
C ASN A 16 11.66 4.80 -2.51
N TRP A 17 10.80 5.69 -2.03
CA TRP A 17 10.05 6.63 -2.86
C TRP A 17 10.99 7.55 -3.64
N GLN A 18 10.72 7.71 -4.94
CA GLN A 18 11.36 8.71 -5.78
C GLN A 18 10.32 9.78 -6.12
N ASP A 19 10.53 10.99 -5.58
CA ASP A 19 9.73 12.14 -5.99
C ASP A 19 9.99 12.46 -7.46
N GLU A 20 8.92 12.80 -8.18
CA GLU A 20 9.04 13.35 -9.52
C GLU A 20 9.42 14.84 -9.38
N GLU A 21 10.71 15.16 -9.55
CA GLU A 21 11.25 16.50 -9.26
C GLU A 21 10.55 17.63 -10.03
N LYS A 22 9.95 17.33 -11.20
CA LYS A 22 9.21 18.30 -12.02
C LYS A 22 8.03 17.64 -12.73
N PRO A 23 6.83 17.60 -12.12
CA PRO A 23 5.64 17.37 -12.92
C PRO A 23 5.57 18.40 -14.05
N CYS A 24 4.96 18.00 -15.16
CA CYS A 24 4.70 18.87 -16.29
C CYS A 24 4.16 20.24 -15.84
N VAL A 25 4.73 21.35 -16.35
CA VAL A 25 4.28 22.72 -16.01
C VAL A 25 2.93 23.06 -16.69
N CYS A 26 2.50 22.25 -17.66
CA CYS A 26 1.18 22.41 -18.27
C CYS A 26 0.08 22.01 -17.27
N HIS A 27 -1.12 22.53 -17.48
CA HIS A 27 -2.29 22.20 -16.67
C HIS A 27 -2.60 20.68 -16.71
N CYS A 28 -3.02 20.11 -15.58
CA CYS A 28 -3.26 18.67 -15.43
C CYS A 28 -4.33 18.12 -16.40
N SER A 29 -5.26 18.97 -16.87
CA SER A 29 -6.27 18.60 -17.88
C SER A 29 -5.67 18.09 -19.20
N TYR A 30 -4.40 18.41 -19.48
CA TYR A 30 -3.68 17.92 -20.66
C TYR A 30 -2.96 16.58 -20.43
N LEU A 31 -2.98 16.05 -19.21
CA LEU A 31 -2.41 14.75 -18.89
C LEU A 31 -3.37 13.63 -19.29
N ARG A 32 -2.83 12.63 -19.98
CA ARG A 32 -3.54 11.38 -20.32
C ARG A 32 -2.73 10.20 -19.83
N ALA A 33 -3.35 9.33 -19.04
CA ALA A 33 -2.76 8.09 -18.62
C ALA A 33 -2.47 7.21 -19.85
N LYS A 34 -1.28 6.61 -19.85
CA LYS A 34 -0.82 5.71 -20.90
C LYS A 34 -0.69 4.29 -20.40
N ASN A 35 -0.14 4.15 -19.20
CA ASN A 35 0.06 2.86 -18.58
C ASN A 35 -0.39 2.94 -17.12
N PHE A 36 -0.84 1.80 -16.62
CA PHE A 36 -1.25 1.59 -15.25
C PHE A 36 -0.50 0.37 -14.73
N TYR A 37 0.00 0.47 -13.50
CA TYR A 37 0.73 -0.61 -12.85
C TYR A 37 0.18 -0.82 -11.45
N ARG A 38 -0.08 -2.08 -11.11
CA ARG A 38 -0.24 -2.48 -9.72
C ARG A 38 1.16 -2.68 -9.16
N ILE A 39 1.48 -1.89 -8.14
CA ILE A 39 2.77 -1.93 -7.47
C ILE A 39 2.61 -2.62 -6.12
N GLU A 40 3.55 -3.52 -5.80
CA GLU A 40 3.65 -4.15 -4.50
C GLU A 40 5.01 -3.86 -3.85
N CYS A 41 5.01 -3.30 -2.64
CA CYS A 41 6.20 -2.98 -1.87
C CYS A 41 6.12 -3.53 -0.42
N ASP A 42 7.24 -3.69 0.28
CA ASP A 42 7.22 -4.17 1.66
C ASP A 42 6.64 -3.12 2.61
N PHE A 43 5.85 -3.55 3.60
CA PHE A 43 5.40 -2.69 4.70
C PHE A 43 6.49 -2.45 5.78
N MET A 44 7.55 -3.27 5.81
CA MET A 44 8.61 -3.26 6.84
C MET A 44 9.95 -3.79 6.31
N ASP A 45 11.08 -3.40 6.93
CA ASP A 45 12.41 -3.92 6.56
C ASP A 45 12.48 -5.46 6.65
N ARG A 46 13.17 -6.06 5.68
CA ARG A 46 13.23 -7.51 5.46
C ARG A 46 13.88 -8.26 6.62
N THR A 47 14.78 -7.61 7.36
CA THR A 47 15.43 -8.19 8.54
C THR A 47 14.43 -8.32 9.67
N THR A 48 13.64 -7.27 9.92
CA THR A 48 12.54 -7.27 10.89
C THR A 48 11.46 -8.27 10.50
N LYS A 49 11.13 -8.38 9.20
CA LYS A 49 10.22 -9.41 8.65
C LYS A 49 10.72 -10.83 8.95
N ARG A 50 12.02 -11.09 8.75
CA ARG A 50 12.65 -12.39 9.07
C ARG A 50 12.63 -12.69 10.56
N TRP A 51 12.92 -11.72 11.43
CA TRP A 51 12.89 -11.91 12.88
C TRP A 51 11.48 -12.09 13.43
N ALA A 52 10.49 -11.34 12.94
CA ALA A 52 9.09 -11.51 13.30
C ALA A 52 8.57 -12.90 12.90
N ASN A 53 8.96 -13.40 11.72
CA ASN A 53 8.61 -14.74 11.28
C ASN A 53 9.41 -15.83 12.00
N ALA A 54 10.70 -15.63 12.28
CA ALA A 54 11.55 -16.60 12.97
C ALA A 54 11.17 -16.76 14.45
N GLY A 55 10.86 -15.67 15.16
CA GLY A 55 10.37 -15.70 16.53
C GLY A 55 9.03 -16.45 16.68
N ARG A 56 8.24 -16.52 15.61
CA ARG A 56 6.99 -17.29 15.55
C ARG A 56 7.23 -18.79 15.39
N VAL A 57 8.24 -19.20 14.63
CA VAL A 57 8.62 -20.62 14.48
C VAL A 57 9.14 -21.17 15.82
N THR A 58 9.88 -20.37 16.60
CA THR A 58 10.35 -20.79 17.93
C THR A 58 9.23 -20.89 18.98
N LEU A 59 8.21 -20.03 18.92
CA LEU A 59 7.04 -20.14 19.81
C LEU A 59 6.10 -21.30 19.43
N GLY A 60 5.95 -21.61 18.14
CA GLY A 60 5.13 -22.74 17.66
C GLY A 60 5.72 -24.13 17.95
N VAL A 61 7.04 -24.22 18.18
CA VAL A 61 7.70 -25.48 18.55
C VAL A 61 7.70 -25.72 20.08
N LEU A 62 7.46 -24.68 20.89
CA LEU A 62 7.37 -24.80 22.35
C LEU A 62 5.95 -25.09 22.87
N SER A 63 4.94 -25.14 22.01
CA SER A 63 3.54 -25.42 22.38
C SER A 63 3.14 -26.90 22.25
N ALA A 64 4.02 -27.81 22.67
CA ALA A 64 3.67 -29.19 22.96
C ALA A 64 4.55 -29.72 24.11
N PRO A 65 4.03 -30.17 25.27
CA PRO A 65 2.79 -29.88 25.98
C PRO A 65 3.07 -29.28 27.39
N LEU A 66 2.58 -28.08 27.70
CA LEU A 66 2.48 -27.59 29.09
C LEU A 66 1.04 -27.75 29.61
N VAL A 67 0.55 -28.98 29.58
CA VAL A 67 -0.53 -29.41 30.47
C VAL A 67 0.16 -29.90 31.74
N PHE A 68 -0.37 -29.54 32.92
CA PHE A 68 0.10 -29.90 34.28
C PHE A 68 0.81 -28.82 35.13
N ILE A 69 0.36 -27.56 35.11
CA ILE A 69 0.55 -26.66 36.28
C ILE A 69 -0.77 -25.96 36.60
N PRO A 70 -1.47 -26.28 37.71
CA PRO A 70 -2.82 -25.77 37.99
C PRO A 70 -2.89 -24.33 38.55
N TRP A 71 -1.85 -23.49 38.43
CA TRP A 71 -1.82 -22.23 39.20
C TRP A 71 -1.13 -21.02 38.58
N VAL A 72 -1.44 -20.72 37.31
CA VAL A 72 -1.32 -19.34 36.79
C VAL A 72 -2.49 -19.07 35.82
N ALA A 73 -3.71 -19.08 36.35
CA ALA A 73 -4.87 -18.53 35.66
C ALA A 73 -4.90 -17.02 35.91
N GLN A 74 -4.20 -16.23 35.09
CA GLN A 74 -4.59 -14.86 34.71
C GLN A 74 -3.53 -14.24 33.79
N ALA A 75 -4.01 -13.67 32.69
CA ALA A 75 -3.28 -12.93 31.66
C ALA A 75 -2.32 -13.77 30.81
N VAL A 76 -2.80 -14.36 29.70
CA VAL A 76 -2.47 -13.97 28.31
C VAL A 76 -3.32 -14.87 27.39
N VAL A 77 -4.63 -14.64 27.34
CA VAL A 77 -5.46 -15.20 26.26
C VAL A 77 -6.25 -14.04 25.70
N GLU A 78 -5.68 -13.40 24.68
CA GLU A 78 -6.36 -12.56 23.69
C GLU A 78 -5.41 -12.34 22.49
N PRO A 79 -5.92 -12.19 21.26
CA PRO A 79 -5.81 -13.21 20.23
C PRO A 79 -4.68 -12.93 19.24
N GLN A 80 -3.63 -13.76 19.22
CA GLN A 80 -2.63 -13.74 18.13
C GLN A 80 -2.86 -14.85 17.09
N LEU A 81 -4.09 -15.35 16.97
CA LEU A 81 -4.39 -16.49 16.09
C LEU A 81 -4.94 -16.12 14.68
N ASN A 82 -5.03 -14.84 14.31
CA ASN A 82 -5.60 -14.45 13.00
C ASN A 82 -4.61 -13.88 11.98
N SER A 83 -3.31 -13.76 12.28
CA SER A 83 -2.33 -13.23 11.31
C SER A 83 -1.42 -14.32 10.71
N VAL A 84 -1.93 -15.56 10.58
CA VAL A 84 -1.19 -16.64 9.94
C VAL A 84 -1.29 -16.44 8.42
N GLY A 85 -0.30 -15.74 7.85
CA GLY A 85 -0.14 -15.61 6.40
C GLY A 85 -0.58 -14.29 5.78
N GLN A 86 -0.91 -13.26 6.56
CA GLN A 86 -1.23 -11.95 5.99
C GLN A 86 0.02 -11.37 5.33
N ASP A 87 -0.08 -11.19 4.02
CA ASP A 87 0.96 -10.65 3.15
C ASP A 87 1.29 -9.23 3.63
N ILE A 88 2.48 -9.07 4.20
CA ILE A 88 2.96 -7.82 4.82
C ILE A 88 3.50 -6.91 3.71
N THR A 89 2.69 -6.71 2.69
CA THR A 89 3.01 -5.92 1.51
C THR A 89 1.97 -4.84 1.36
N HIS A 90 2.44 -3.66 0.96
CA HIS A 90 1.61 -2.54 0.58
C HIS A 90 1.37 -2.61 -0.92
N THR A 91 0.14 -2.36 -1.34
CA THR A 91 -0.22 -2.29 -2.76
C THR A 91 -0.73 -0.91 -3.11
N ALA A 92 -0.27 -0.40 -4.25
CA ALA A 92 -0.61 0.91 -4.77
C ALA A 92 -0.87 0.85 -6.27
N LEU A 93 -1.59 1.85 -6.79
CA LEU A 93 -1.79 2.04 -8.23
C LEU A 93 -0.83 3.13 -8.73
N GLU A 94 0.14 2.75 -9.55
CA GLU A 94 0.98 3.70 -10.27
C GLU A 94 0.41 3.98 -11.67
N VAL A 95 0.36 5.26 -12.03
CA VAL A 95 -0.17 5.74 -13.31
C VAL A 95 0.89 6.58 -14.02
N HIS A 96 1.16 6.22 -15.27
CA HIS A 96 2.08 6.96 -16.13
C HIS A 96 1.27 7.89 -17.00
N TYR A 97 1.39 9.20 -16.76
CA TYR A 97 0.76 10.23 -17.56
C TYR A 97 1.70 10.71 -18.66
N LYS A 98 1.14 10.98 -19.83
CA LYS A 98 1.81 11.75 -20.89
C LYS A 98 1.06 13.05 -21.12
N CYS A 99 1.75 14.17 -21.07
CA CYS A 99 1.17 15.46 -21.42
C CYS A 99 0.94 15.57 -22.94
N GLY A 100 -0.28 15.96 -23.34
CA GLY A 100 -0.61 16.20 -24.74
C GLY A 100 0.06 17.42 -25.36
N ILE A 101 0.53 18.38 -24.54
CA ILE A 101 1.17 19.62 -25.03
C ILE A 101 2.68 19.45 -25.15
N CYS A 102 3.37 19.21 -24.04
CA CYS A 102 4.84 19.15 -24.03
C CYS A 102 5.40 17.74 -24.20
N GLY A 103 4.55 16.70 -24.19
CA GLY A 103 4.97 15.30 -24.35
C GLY A 103 5.68 14.69 -23.14
N GLN A 104 5.93 15.47 -22.07
CA GLN A 104 6.59 15.00 -20.86
C GLN A 104 5.78 13.87 -20.19
N ILE A 105 6.50 12.89 -19.67
CA ILE A 105 5.95 11.79 -18.88
C ILE A 105 6.01 12.20 -17.41
N ALA A 106 4.93 11.93 -16.67
CA ALA A 106 4.88 12.14 -15.24
C ALA A 106 4.31 10.88 -14.56
N TYR A 107 4.85 10.55 -13.41
CA TYR A 107 4.46 9.38 -12.61
C TYR A 107 3.64 9.83 -11.41
N ARG A 108 2.52 9.16 -11.16
CA ARG A 108 1.72 9.41 -9.97
C ARG A 108 1.28 8.10 -9.36
N THR A 109 1.38 7.99 -8.04
CA THR A 109 0.94 6.81 -7.32
C THR A 109 -0.23 7.14 -6.42
N TYR A 110 -1.27 6.30 -6.49
CA TYR A 110 -2.48 6.39 -5.69
C TYR A 110 -2.55 5.21 -4.73
N GLU A 111 -2.78 5.48 -3.45
CA GLU A 111 -2.73 4.47 -2.40
C GLU A 111 -3.61 4.84 -1.19
N ILE A 112 -3.92 3.83 -0.38
CA ILE A 112 -4.38 4.01 1.00
C ILE A 112 -3.24 3.72 1.96
N VAL A 113 -2.78 4.76 2.65
CA VAL A 113 -1.56 4.70 3.47
C VAL A 113 -1.87 4.09 4.83
N CYS A 114 -2.97 4.53 5.44
CA CYS A 114 -3.48 4.02 6.70
C CYS A 114 -4.94 4.43 6.89
N LYS A 115 -5.47 4.17 8.08
CA LYS A 115 -6.84 4.54 8.44
C LYS A 115 -7.06 6.05 8.29
N ASP A 116 -8.12 6.38 7.56
CA ASP A 116 -8.57 7.73 7.22
C ASP A 116 -7.59 8.52 6.33
N GLU A 117 -6.60 7.86 5.72
CA GLU A 117 -5.53 8.52 4.98
C GLU A 117 -5.21 7.82 3.66
N THR A 118 -5.48 8.53 2.56
CA THR A 118 -5.08 8.16 1.19
C THR A 118 -4.03 9.14 0.67
N SER A 119 -3.22 8.69 -0.28
CA SER A 119 -2.14 9.46 -0.90
C SER A 119 -2.23 9.37 -2.42
N ASP A 120 -2.01 10.50 -3.09
CA ASP A 120 -1.97 10.65 -4.55
C ASP A 120 -0.73 11.47 -4.97
N ARG A 121 0.44 11.06 -4.51
CA ARG A 121 1.71 11.80 -4.70
C ARG A 121 2.28 11.63 -6.11
N TRP A 122 2.92 12.69 -6.61
CA TRP A 122 3.76 12.64 -7.80
C TRP A 122 5.08 11.93 -7.46
N GLY A 123 5.43 10.92 -8.24
CA GLY A 123 6.55 10.04 -7.98
C GLY A 123 6.17 8.58 -8.16
N ARG A 124 7.06 7.70 -7.71
CA ARG A 124 6.90 6.25 -7.79
C ARG A 124 7.76 5.52 -6.77
N TYR A 125 7.40 4.26 -6.51
CA TYR A 125 8.24 3.36 -5.72
C TYR A 125 9.35 2.78 -6.58
N MET A 126 10.58 2.79 -6.07
CA MET A 126 11.73 2.23 -6.78
C MET A 126 12.04 0.78 -6.41
N LYS A 127 11.45 0.27 -5.32
CA LYS A 127 11.68 -1.07 -4.82
C LYS A 127 10.36 -1.85 -4.76
N THR A 128 10.06 -2.52 -5.86
CA THR A 128 8.80 -3.26 -6.05
C THR A 128 9.07 -4.76 -6.19
N TYR A 129 8.13 -5.59 -5.74
CA TYR A 129 8.18 -7.05 -5.90
C TYR A 129 7.63 -7.52 -7.25
N GLY A 130 6.84 -6.66 -7.87
CA GLY A 130 6.27 -6.83 -9.20
C GLY A 130 5.59 -5.54 -9.60
N ASP A 131 5.78 -5.17 -10.87
CA ASP A 131 5.00 -4.15 -11.54
C ASP A 131 4.09 -4.89 -12.50
N GLU A 132 2.86 -5.17 -12.08
CA GLU A 132 1.91 -5.85 -12.96
C GLU A 132 1.23 -4.80 -13.84
N PRO A 133 1.47 -4.81 -15.17
CA PRO A 133 0.79 -3.91 -16.06
C PRO A 133 -0.70 -4.24 -16.07
N ILE A 134 -1.53 -3.21 -15.93
CA ILE A 134 -2.98 -3.34 -15.94
C ILE A 134 -3.50 -2.96 -17.33
N PHE A 135 -4.37 -3.81 -17.87
CA PHE A 135 -5.02 -3.60 -19.17
C PHE A 135 -6.53 -3.42 -18.99
N GLY A 136 -7.20 -2.80 -19.97
CA GLY A 136 -8.66 -2.67 -19.97
C GLY A 136 -9.22 -1.45 -19.22
N ILE A 137 -8.37 -0.53 -18.78
CA ILE A 137 -8.80 0.72 -18.16
C ILE A 137 -9.35 1.69 -19.21
N CYS A 138 -10.62 2.08 -19.09
CA CYS A 138 -11.25 3.04 -20.00
C CYS A 138 -11.01 4.50 -19.59
N THR A 139 -10.85 4.78 -18.30
CA THR A 139 -10.66 6.13 -17.78
C THR A 139 -9.19 6.55 -17.88
N THR A 140 -8.87 7.42 -18.85
CA THR A 140 -7.49 7.87 -19.11
C THR A 140 -7.25 9.34 -18.79
N GLU A 141 -8.28 10.13 -18.56
CA GLU A 141 -8.14 11.55 -18.22
C GLU A 141 -7.76 11.72 -16.75
N PHE A 142 -6.81 12.61 -16.48
CA PHE A 142 -6.35 12.89 -15.12
C PHE A 142 -7.51 13.21 -14.17
N ASP A 143 -8.40 14.13 -14.55
CA ASP A 143 -9.53 14.54 -13.71
C ASP A 143 -10.53 13.39 -13.47
N GLY A 144 -10.65 12.46 -14.42
CA GLY A 144 -11.48 11.26 -14.28
C GLY A 144 -10.91 10.31 -13.24
N ILE A 145 -9.60 10.06 -13.32
CA ILE A 145 -8.89 9.20 -12.36
C ILE A 145 -8.91 9.81 -10.96
N GLN A 146 -8.64 11.12 -10.84
CA GLN A 146 -8.69 11.83 -9.57
C GLN A 146 -10.08 11.77 -8.93
N ARG A 147 -11.16 11.93 -9.72
CA ARG A 147 -12.52 11.82 -9.21
C ARG A 147 -12.83 10.43 -8.65
N VAL A 148 -12.34 9.37 -9.31
CA VAL A 148 -12.47 8.00 -8.80
C VAL A 148 -11.73 7.87 -7.47
N PHE A 149 -10.47 8.34 -7.42
CA PHE A 149 -9.66 8.36 -6.19
C PHE A 149 -10.34 9.09 -5.04
N ASP A 150 -10.83 10.31 -5.26
CA ASP A 150 -11.48 11.13 -4.24
C ASP A 150 -12.77 10.48 -3.70
N GLY A 151 -13.42 9.63 -4.52
CA GLY A 151 -14.59 8.83 -4.15
C GLY A 151 -14.27 7.46 -3.56
N MET A 152 -12.98 7.12 -3.36
CA MET A 152 -12.59 5.90 -2.68
C MET A 152 -12.79 6.01 -1.18
N TRP A 153 -13.07 4.87 -0.55
CA TRP A 153 -13.18 4.78 0.89
C TRP A 153 -11.81 4.93 1.58
N LYS A 154 -11.83 5.30 2.86
CA LYS A 154 -10.62 5.56 3.68
C LYS A 154 -10.62 4.78 5.00
N ASP A 155 -11.67 4.01 5.28
CA ASP A 155 -11.80 3.19 6.48
C ASP A 155 -10.95 1.91 6.40
N TYR A 156 -9.63 2.10 6.35
CA TYR A 156 -8.65 1.02 6.32
C TYR A 156 -8.77 0.11 7.53
N ASP A 157 -8.84 -1.19 7.24
CA ASP A 157 -8.71 -2.28 8.20
C ASP A 157 -7.71 -3.30 7.65
N PHE A 158 -6.69 -3.64 8.43
CA PHE A 158 -5.61 -4.52 7.97
C PHE A 158 -6.11 -5.94 7.61
N ILE A 159 -7.22 -6.37 8.19
CA ILE A 159 -7.76 -7.72 8.00
C ILE A 159 -8.73 -7.77 6.83
N ASP A 160 -9.69 -6.84 6.79
CA ASP A 160 -10.85 -6.95 5.89
C ASP A 160 -10.96 -5.83 4.83
N LYS A 161 -10.27 -4.70 5.02
CA LYS A 161 -10.32 -3.52 4.14
C LYS A 161 -8.92 -2.94 3.96
N ASN A 162 -8.05 -3.73 3.39
CA ASN A 162 -6.63 -3.43 3.30
C ASN A 162 -6.27 -2.74 1.96
N CYS A 163 -4.99 -2.45 1.78
CA CYS A 163 -4.48 -1.77 0.58
C CYS A 163 -4.65 -2.59 -0.72
N LYS A 164 -4.59 -3.92 -0.66
CA LYS A 164 -4.80 -4.79 -1.84
C LYS A 164 -6.24 -4.67 -2.35
N ASP A 165 -7.21 -4.68 -1.44
CA ASP A 165 -8.62 -4.53 -1.77
C ASP A 165 -8.91 -3.13 -2.29
N TRP A 166 -8.33 -2.11 -1.66
CA TRP A 166 -8.45 -0.72 -2.07
C TRP A 166 -7.94 -0.51 -3.50
N THR A 167 -6.72 -0.99 -3.81
CA THR A 167 -6.14 -0.86 -5.15
C THR A 167 -6.95 -1.64 -6.18
N SER A 168 -7.43 -2.84 -5.84
CA SER A 168 -8.26 -3.65 -6.75
C SER A 168 -9.58 -2.96 -7.09
N GLN A 169 -10.26 -2.37 -6.10
CA GLN A 169 -11.49 -1.61 -6.33
C GLN A 169 -11.24 -0.32 -7.13
N MET A 170 -10.12 0.36 -6.91
CA MET A 170 -9.76 1.52 -7.72
C MET A 170 -9.61 1.14 -9.19
N ILE A 171 -8.90 0.04 -9.48
CA ILE A 171 -8.72 -0.48 -10.85
C ILE A 171 -10.06 -0.85 -11.49
N GLU A 172 -10.93 -1.54 -10.74
CA GLU A 172 -12.26 -1.91 -11.21
C GLU A 172 -13.09 -0.67 -11.60
N ARG A 173 -13.06 0.39 -10.78
CA ARG A 173 -13.80 1.63 -11.05
C ARG A 173 -13.24 2.46 -12.21
N LEU A 174 -11.97 2.26 -12.57
CA LEU A 174 -11.33 2.92 -13.71
C LEU A 174 -11.57 2.18 -15.03
N SER A 175 -11.89 0.89 -14.96
CA SER A 175 -12.17 0.00 -16.10
C SER A 175 -13.53 0.29 -16.71
#